data_AF-A0ABD5ZFD2-F1
#
_entry.id   AF-A0ABD5ZFD2-F1
#
_cell.length_a   1.000
_cell.length_b   1.000
_cell.length_c   1.000
_cell.angle_alpha   90.00
_cell.angle_beta   90.00
_cell.angle_gamma   90.00
#
_symmetry.space_group_name_H-M   'P 1'
#
loop_
_entity.id
_entity.type
_entity.pdbx_description
1 polymer ?
#
loop_
_entity_poly.entity_id
_entity_poly.type
_entity_poly.pdbx_seq_one_letter_code
_entity_poly.pdbx_strand_id
1 'polypeptide(L)'
;MTLSDEAQERLADIVRLQPTKNKELQNRWDLESGSEVHQYLENELKDYYYRDDNSLIRATAEAAELVGVEPGVESDGDEESVPSVIRIPQLEARVFEIVAGPDERSESVVSVLNKLRAEFDIDPDVDDVRRALQSLRRKGVIEVIYRTVPTFRLAVERDEVDVEVV
;
A
#
# COMPACT_ATOMS: atom_id res chain seq x y z
N MET A 1 2.81 28.27 -6.75
CA MET A 1 4.27 28.15 -7.02
C MET A 1 4.44 26.88 -7.85
N THR A 2 5.35 26.85 -8.81
CA THR A 2 5.64 25.61 -9.56
C THR A 2 6.57 24.73 -8.72
N LEU A 3 6.19 23.47 -8.51
CA LEU A 3 7.03 22.49 -7.82
C LEU A 3 8.34 22.27 -8.58
N SER A 4 9.43 22.01 -7.86
CA SER A 4 10.69 21.54 -8.46
C SER A 4 10.50 20.15 -9.07
N ASP A 5 11.42 19.75 -9.96
CA ASP A 5 11.37 18.42 -10.60
C ASP A 5 11.42 17.30 -9.54
N GLU A 6 12.29 17.42 -8.53
CA GLU A 6 12.38 16.48 -7.41
C GLU A 6 11.07 16.43 -6.60
N ALA A 7 10.42 17.58 -6.37
CA ALA A 7 9.14 17.62 -5.66
C ALA A 7 8.02 16.97 -6.48
N GLN A 8 8.03 17.12 -7.80
CA GLN A 8 7.08 16.42 -8.69
C GLN A 8 7.31 14.91 -8.68
N GLU A 9 8.56 14.44 -8.74
CA GLU A 9 8.90 13.02 -8.65
C GLU A 9 8.46 12.40 -7.31
N ARG A 10 8.76 13.09 -6.21
CA ARG A 10 8.34 12.65 -4.87
C ARG A 10 6.83 12.71 -4.71
N LEU A 11 6.16 13.71 -5.27
CA LEU A 11 4.70 13.77 -5.24
C LEU A 11 4.08 12.61 -6.02
N ALA A 12 4.66 12.27 -7.18
CA ALA A 12 4.25 11.11 -7.96
C ALA A 12 4.41 9.80 -7.18
N ASP A 13 5.48 9.66 -6.38
CA ASP A 13 5.62 8.50 -5.49
C ASP A 13 4.52 8.44 -4.42
N ILE A 14 4.14 9.57 -3.82
CA ILE A 14 3.03 9.61 -2.85
C ILE A 14 1.74 9.17 -3.53
N VAL A 15 1.45 9.70 -4.73
CA VAL A 15 0.25 9.35 -5.50
C VAL A 15 0.21 7.85 -5.80
N ARG A 16 1.31 7.24 -6.23
CA ARG A 16 1.37 5.80 -6.54
C ARG A 16 1.30 4.90 -5.33
N LEU A 17 1.89 5.32 -4.21
CA LEU A 17 2.06 4.45 -3.05
C LEU A 17 0.94 4.60 -2.02
N GLN A 18 0.09 5.63 -2.16
CA GLN A 18 -0.99 5.87 -1.22
C GLN A 18 -1.93 4.66 -1.11
N PRO A 19 -2.43 4.35 0.10
CA PRO A 19 -2.04 4.94 1.38
C PRO A 19 -0.65 4.44 1.84
N THR A 20 0.27 5.35 2.15
CA THR A 20 1.66 5.03 2.52
C THR A 20 2.08 5.58 3.88
N LYS A 21 3.32 5.30 4.30
CA LYS A 21 3.90 5.77 5.58
C LYS A 21 5.28 6.37 5.35
N ASN A 22 5.73 7.23 6.28
CA ASN A 22 7.05 7.86 6.21
C ASN A 22 8.18 6.84 6.01
N LYS A 23 8.10 5.66 6.63
CA LYS A 23 9.14 4.63 6.50
C LYS A 23 9.29 4.12 5.06
N GLU A 24 8.21 4.06 4.29
CA GLU A 24 8.27 3.59 2.90
C GLU A 24 8.87 4.66 1.99
N LEU A 25 8.41 5.91 2.16
CA LEU A 25 8.98 7.06 1.45
C LEU A 25 10.44 7.29 1.83
N GLN A 26 10.80 7.12 3.11
CA GLN A 26 12.17 7.21 3.59
C GLN A 26 13.08 6.24 2.83
N ASN A 27 12.69 4.96 2.76
CA ASN A 27 13.48 3.95 2.06
C ASN A 27 13.56 4.25 0.55
N ARG A 28 12.48 4.78 -0.04
CA ARG A 28 12.42 5.07 -1.48
C ARG A 28 13.23 6.29 -1.89
N TRP A 29 13.25 7.31 -1.03
CA TRP A 29 13.96 8.57 -1.26
C TRP A 29 15.35 8.60 -0.63
N ASP A 30 15.81 7.48 -0.08
CA ASP A 30 17.11 7.31 0.59
C ASP A 30 17.36 8.38 1.67
N LEU A 31 16.34 8.65 2.48
CA LEU A 31 16.41 9.64 3.57
C LEU A 31 16.83 8.99 4.91
N GLU A 32 17.44 9.79 5.78
CA GLU A 32 18.04 9.29 7.02
C GLU A 32 16.98 8.90 8.05
N SER A 33 15.80 9.53 7.99
CA SER A 33 14.72 9.27 8.95
C SER A 33 13.32 9.59 8.44
N GLY A 34 12.32 8.98 9.06
CA GLY A 34 10.91 9.34 8.85
C GLY A 34 10.57 10.77 9.28
N SER A 35 11.38 11.40 10.14
CA SER A 35 11.23 12.81 10.51
C SER A 35 11.67 13.74 9.38
N GLU A 36 12.72 13.37 8.65
CA GLU A 36 13.17 14.08 7.47
C GLU A 36 12.11 14.04 6.36
N VAL A 37 11.47 12.88 6.15
CA VAL A 37 10.29 12.77 5.28
C VAL A 37 9.21 13.75 5.72
N HIS A 38 8.87 13.79 7.01
CA HIS A 38 7.82 14.70 7.49
C HIS A 38 8.17 16.17 7.27
N GLN A 39 9.41 16.57 7.53
CA GLN A 39 9.87 17.94 7.29
C GLN A 39 9.80 18.30 5.80
N TYR A 40 10.23 17.39 4.92
CA TYR A 40 10.12 17.59 3.48
C TYR A 40 8.66 17.78 3.04
N LEU A 41 7.76 16.91 3.52
CA LEU A 41 6.33 17.00 3.21
C LEU A 41 5.72 18.33 3.66
N GLU A 42 6.02 18.79 4.88
CA GLU A 42 5.50 20.06 5.42
C GLU A 42 6.06 21.30 4.72
N ASN A 43 7.29 21.24 4.20
CA ASN A 43 7.93 22.39 3.58
C ASN A 43 7.62 22.49 2.07
N GLU A 44 7.63 21.35 1.36
CA GLU A 44 7.59 21.32 -0.10
C GLU A 44 6.24 20.89 -0.66
N LEU A 45 5.52 19.98 0.04
CA LEU A 45 4.35 19.29 -0.51
C LEU A 45 3.06 19.51 0.27
N LYS A 46 3.05 20.41 1.25
CA LYS A 46 1.96 20.59 2.23
C LYS A 46 0.56 20.71 1.64
N ASP A 47 0.43 21.39 0.51
CA ASP A 47 -0.87 21.61 -0.15
C ASP A 47 -1.34 20.41 -0.98
N TYR A 48 -0.46 19.42 -1.21
CA TYR A 48 -0.68 18.28 -2.12
C TYR A 48 -0.84 16.94 -1.39
N TYR A 49 -0.71 16.92 -0.06
CA TYR A 49 -0.84 15.70 0.72
C TYR A 49 -1.67 15.94 1.98
N TYR A 50 -2.22 14.87 2.51
CA TYR A 50 -2.85 14.86 3.81
C TYR A 50 -2.60 13.53 4.52
N ARG A 51 -2.99 13.46 5.79
CA ARG A 51 -3.00 12.23 6.56
C ARG A 51 -4.43 11.80 6.83
N ASP A 52 -4.74 10.53 6.56
CA ASP A 52 -6.04 9.95 6.90
C ASP A 52 -6.16 9.64 8.40
N ASP A 53 -7.31 9.12 8.81
CA ASP A 53 -7.61 8.76 10.20
C ASP A 53 -6.66 7.70 10.77
N ASN A 54 -6.01 6.91 9.90
CA ASN A 54 -5.00 5.92 10.25
C ASN A 54 -3.57 6.50 10.25
N SER A 55 -3.45 7.83 10.12
CA SER A 55 -2.19 8.57 9.98
C SER A 55 -1.37 8.18 8.74
N LEU A 56 -1.99 7.57 7.74
CA LEU A 56 -1.34 7.22 6.47
C LEU A 56 -1.30 8.45 5.57
N ILE A 57 -0.23 8.55 4.79
CA ILE A 57 -0.03 9.63 3.83
C ILE A 57 -0.85 9.31 2.58
N ARG A 58 -1.65 10.29 2.16
CA ARG A 58 -2.42 10.30 0.91
C ARG A 58 -2.13 11.57 0.13
N ALA A 59 -2.23 11.48 -1.19
CA ALA A 59 -2.14 12.63 -2.08
C ALA A 59 -3.55 13.19 -2.31
N THR A 60 -3.64 14.50 -2.54
CA THR A 60 -4.91 15.11 -2.99
C THR A 60 -5.22 14.73 -4.44
N ALA A 61 -6.48 14.86 -4.87
CA ALA A 61 -6.83 14.66 -6.28
C ALA A 61 -6.07 15.62 -7.21
N GLU A 62 -5.92 16.89 -6.79
CA GLU A 62 -5.12 17.90 -7.50
C GLU A 62 -3.66 17.46 -7.67
N ALA A 63 -3.08 16.79 -6.67
CA ALA A 63 -1.73 16.26 -6.76
C ALA A 63 -1.61 15.17 -7.85
N ALA A 64 -2.58 14.26 -7.93
CA ALA A 64 -2.61 13.21 -8.95
C ALA A 64 -2.72 13.78 -10.36
N GLU A 65 -3.58 14.80 -10.55
CA GLU A 65 -3.70 15.53 -11.81
C GLU A 65 -2.41 16.27 -12.18
N LEU A 66 -1.77 16.91 -11.18
CA LEU A 66 -0.55 17.69 -11.37
C LEU A 66 0.61 16.82 -11.89
N VAL A 67 0.80 15.63 -11.34
CA VAL A 67 1.89 14.73 -11.75
C VAL A 67 1.50 13.78 -12.89
N GLY A 68 0.21 13.70 -13.25
CA GLY A 68 -0.30 12.81 -14.28
C GLY A 68 -0.15 11.33 -13.94
N VAL A 69 -0.40 10.98 -12.68
CA VAL A 69 -0.21 9.63 -12.17
C VAL A 69 -1.46 9.13 -11.48
N GLU A 70 -1.84 7.89 -11.77
CA GLU A 70 -3.00 7.26 -11.16
C GLU A 70 -2.71 6.90 -9.69
N PRO A 71 -3.68 7.12 -8.78
CA PRO A 71 -3.57 6.75 -7.38
C PRO A 71 -3.25 5.26 -7.17
N GLY A 72 -2.47 4.95 -6.12
CA GLY A 72 -2.20 3.57 -5.69
C GLY A 72 -3.45 2.78 -5.31
N VAL A 73 -4.51 3.50 -4.95
CA VAL A 73 -5.83 2.97 -4.61
C VAL A 73 -6.89 3.91 -5.18
N GLU A 74 -7.87 3.35 -5.88
CA GLU A 74 -9.09 4.05 -6.29
C GLU A 74 -10.29 3.49 -5.53
N SER A 75 -11.20 4.38 -5.14
CA SER A 75 -12.42 4.05 -4.41
C SER A 75 -13.57 4.86 -4.99
N ASP A 76 -14.71 4.20 -5.24
CA ASP A 76 -15.93 4.85 -5.75
C ASP A 76 -16.72 5.59 -4.64
N GLY A 77 -16.20 5.64 -3.42
CA GLY A 77 -16.85 6.21 -2.24
C GLY A 77 -15.87 6.80 -1.21
N ASP A 78 -16.31 6.91 0.04
CA ASP A 78 -15.51 7.48 1.14
C ASP A 78 -14.27 6.62 1.47
N GLU A 79 -13.32 7.16 2.24
CA GLU A 79 -12.01 6.53 2.51
C GLU A 79 -12.07 5.16 3.22
N GLU A 80 -13.21 4.81 3.81
CA GLU A 80 -13.48 3.51 4.45
C GLU A 80 -14.11 2.47 3.51
N SER A 81 -14.43 2.85 2.28
CA SER A 81 -15.02 1.92 1.29
C SER A 81 -13.97 0.96 0.72
N VAL A 82 -14.45 -0.21 0.27
CA VAL A 82 -13.63 -1.18 -0.46
C VAL A 82 -13.08 -0.49 -1.72
N PRO A 83 -11.76 -0.56 -1.98
CA PRO A 83 -11.23 0.01 -3.19
C PRO A 83 -11.69 -0.76 -4.41
N SER A 84 -12.05 -0.05 -5.47
CA SER A 84 -12.37 -0.66 -6.77
C SER A 84 -11.11 -1.11 -7.50
N VAL A 85 -10.01 -0.35 -7.38
CA VAL A 85 -8.70 -0.68 -7.99
C VAL A 85 -7.57 -0.55 -6.98
N ILE A 86 -6.66 -1.51 -6.96
CA ILE A 86 -5.37 -1.40 -6.26
C ILE A 86 -4.21 -1.58 -7.22
N ARG A 87 -3.24 -0.65 -7.16
CA ARG A 87 -1.98 -0.72 -7.91
C ARG A 87 -0.87 -1.14 -6.98
N ILE A 88 -0.30 -2.31 -7.23
CA ILE A 88 0.63 -2.97 -6.31
C ILE A 88 1.76 -3.70 -7.04
N PRO A 89 2.93 -3.89 -6.42
CA PRO A 89 3.98 -4.69 -7.02
C PRO A 89 3.58 -6.17 -7.17
N GLN A 90 4.33 -6.89 -8.00
CA GLN A 90 4.00 -8.28 -8.36
C GLN A 90 3.92 -9.24 -7.16
N LEU A 91 4.72 -9.03 -6.12
CA LEU A 91 4.69 -9.89 -4.93
C LEU A 91 3.36 -9.72 -4.18
N GLU A 92 2.92 -8.49 -3.96
CA GLU A 92 1.66 -8.16 -3.33
C GLU A 92 0.48 -8.72 -4.14
N ALA A 93 0.51 -8.62 -5.47
CA ALA A 93 -0.54 -9.19 -6.32
C ALA A 93 -0.65 -10.71 -6.14
N ARG A 94 0.49 -11.42 -6.14
CA ARG A 94 0.52 -12.86 -5.87
C ARG A 94 0.05 -13.20 -4.46
N VAL A 95 0.41 -12.40 -3.45
CA VAL A 95 -0.07 -12.58 -2.07
C VAL A 95 -1.57 -12.42 -1.98
N PHE A 96 -2.14 -11.40 -2.64
CA PHE A 96 -3.59 -11.16 -2.69
C PHE A 96 -4.32 -12.35 -3.33
N GLU A 97 -3.76 -12.93 -4.38
CA GLU A 97 -4.33 -14.10 -5.06
C GLU A 97 -4.46 -15.32 -4.14
N ILE A 98 -3.45 -15.62 -3.31
CA ILE A 98 -3.39 -16.89 -2.56
C ILE A 98 -3.80 -16.80 -1.08
N VAL A 99 -3.85 -15.59 -0.49
CA VAL A 99 -4.22 -15.43 0.92
C VAL A 99 -5.68 -15.83 1.13
N ALA A 100 -5.99 -16.45 2.26
CA ALA A 100 -7.36 -16.87 2.62
C ALA A 100 -8.40 -15.77 2.38
N GLY A 101 -9.54 -16.13 1.79
CA GLY A 101 -10.69 -15.26 1.57
C GLY A 101 -11.38 -14.82 2.87
N PRO A 102 -12.38 -13.93 2.78
CA PRO A 102 -13.03 -13.33 3.94
C PRO A 102 -13.75 -14.35 4.84
N ASP A 103 -14.34 -15.39 4.25
CA ASP A 103 -15.01 -16.47 4.98
C ASP A 103 -14.09 -17.62 5.39
N GLU A 104 -12.82 -17.57 4.95
CA GLU A 104 -11.84 -18.62 5.25
C GLU A 104 -11.10 -18.35 6.57
N ARG A 105 -10.41 -19.38 7.06
CA ARG A 105 -9.59 -19.26 8.27
C ARG A 105 -8.34 -18.44 7.97
N SER A 106 -8.12 -17.39 8.76
CA SER A 106 -6.92 -16.56 8.67
C SER A 106 -5.60 -17.33 8.80
N GLU A 107 -4.61 -16.85 8.07
CA GLU A 107 -3.33 -17.53 7.83
C GLU A 107 -2.15 -16.76 8.41
N SER A 108 -1.13 -17.46 8.88
CA SER A 108 0.12 -16.81 9.28
C SER A 108 0.95 -16.41 8.06
N VAL A 109 1.92 -15.51 8.25
CA VAL A 109 2.89 -15.13 7.21
C VAL A 109 3.60 -16.36 6.60
N VAL A 110 3.93 -17.34 7.44
CA VAL A 110 4.59 -18.58 7.00
C VAL A 110 3.67 -19.46 6.14
N SER A 111 2.36 -19.48 6.44
CA SER A 111 1.37 -20.19 5.62
C SER A 111 1.31 -19.58 4.21
N VAL A 112 1.21 -18.25 4.14
CA VAL A 112 1.20 -17.47 2.89
C VAL A 112 2.50 -17.71 2.10
N LEU A 113 3.67 -17.65 2.75
CA LEU A 113 4.96 -17.95 2.10
C LEU A 113 4.99 -19.35 1.49
N ASN A 114 4.51 -20.37 2.20
CA ASN A 114 4.48 -21.73 1.67
C ASN A 114 3.51 -21.87 0.48
N LYS A 115 2.41 -21.12 0.47
CA LYS A 115 1.51 -21.05 -0.70
C LYS A 115 2.18 -20.37 -1.89
N LEU A 116 2.92 -19.28 -1.69
CA LEU A 116 3.68 -18.62 -2.76
C LEU A 116 4.69 -19.57 -3.41
N ARG A 117 5.40 -20.35 -2.59
CA ARG A 117 6.33 -21.39 -3.06
C ARG A 117 5.62 -22.47 -3.87
N ALA A 118 4.45 -22.92 -3.40
CA ALA A 118 3.71 -24.00 -4.03
C ALA A 118 3.05 -23.57 -5.35
N GLU A 119 2.49 -22.37 -5.41
CA GLU A 119 1.69 -21.90 -6.55
C GLU A 119 2.55 -21.22 -7.62
N PHE A 120 3.53 -20.41 -7.22
CA PHE A 120 4.30 -19.57 -8.14
C PHE A 120 5.78 -19.96 -8.25
N ASP A 121 6.24 -20.99 -7.53
CA ASP A 121 7.64 -21.43 -7.50
C ASP A 121 8.62 -20.28 -7.15
N ILE A 122 8.22 -19.41 -6.23
CA ILE A 122 9.05 -18.31 -5.71
C ILE A 122 9.37 -18.49 -4.24
N ASP A 123 10.53 -17.98 -3.82
CA ASP A 123 10.97 -18.02 -2.42
C ASP A 123 11.40 -16.63 -1.90
N PRO A 124 10.45 -15.70 -1.72
CA PRO A 124 10.74 -14.40 -1.10
C PRO A 124 11.06 -14.55 0.38
N ASP A 125 11.79 -13.58 0.95
CA ASP A 125 12.04 -13.55 2.38
C ASP A 125 10.73 -13.36 3.17
N VAL A 126 10.69 -13.93 4.39
CA VAL A 126 9.53 -13.80 5.30
C VAL A 126 9.17 -12.33 5.56
N ASP A 127 10.18 -11.47 5.64
CA ASP A 127 9.98 -10.03 5.85
C ASP A 127 9.32 -9.35 4.64
N ASP A 128 9.58 -9.81 3.41
CA ASP A 128 8.94 -9.28 2.21
C ASP A 128 7.48 -9.72 2.13
N VAL A 129 7.17 -10.99 2.44
CA VAL A 129 5.78 -11.45 2.57
C VAL A 129 5.04 -10.66 3.65
N ARG A 130 5.69 -10.39 4.78
CA ARG A 130 5.12 -9.58 5.85
C ARG A 130 4.85 -8.15 5.40
N ARG A 131 5.76 -7.53 4.65
CA ARG A 131 5.59 -6.18 4.09
C ARG A 131 4.43 -6.15 3.10
N ALA A 132 4.35 -7.14 2.21
CA ALA A 132 3.25 -7.26 1.25
C ALA A 132 1.88 -7.34 1.95
N LEU A 133 1.74 -8.22 2.95
CA LEU A 133 0.51 -8.32 3.76
C LEU A 133 0.16 -7.01 4.48
N GLN A 134 1.16 -6.28 4.98
CA GLN A 134 0.95 -4.98 5.64
C GLN A 134 0.61 -3.87 4.65
N SER A 135 1.11 -3.95 3.41
CA SER A 135 0.76 -3.04 2.32
C SER A 135 -0.70 -3.23 1.93
N LEU A 136 -1.11 -4.46 1.65
CA LEU A 136 -2.49 -4.84 1.34
C LEU A 136 -3.45 -4.47 2.49
N ARG A 137 -3.05 -4.68 3.74
CA ARG A 137 -3.83 -4.25 4.91
C ARG A 137 -4.09 -2.74 4.92
N ARG A 138 -3.10 -1.91 4.54
CA ARG A 138 -3.27 -0.44 4.49
C ARG A 138 -4.18 0.00 3.36
N LYS A 139 -4.24 -0.78 2.28
CA LYS A 139 -5.17 -0.58 1.17
C LYS A 139 -6.59 -1.09 1.46
N GLY A 140 -6.85 -1.62 2.67
CA GLY A 140 -8.18 -2.04 3.10
C GLY A 140 -8.62 -3.43 2.61
N VAL A 141 -7.79 -4.13 1.84
CA VAL A 141 -8.17 -5.41 1.20
C VAL A 141 -7.81 -6.65 2.02
N ILE A 142 -7.05 -6.48 3.11
CA ILE A 142 -6.69 -7.54 4.07
C ILE A 142 -7.00 -7.09 5.48
N GLU A 143 -7.58 -7.99 6.27
CA GLU A 143 -7.70 -7.83 7.71
C GLU A 143 -6.65 -8.67 8.46
N VAL A 144 -6.31 -8.21 9.68
CA VAL A 144 -5.37 -8.90 10.57
C VAL A 144 -6.10 -9.34 11.84
N ILE A 145 -5.98 -10.62 12.16
CA ILE A 145 -6.53 -11.22 13.36
C ILE A 145 -5.37 -11.50 14.32
N TYR A 146 -5.38 -10.79 15.45
CA TYR A 146 -4.39 -10.92 16.51
C TYR A 146 -4.73 -12.12 17.41
N ARG A 147 -3.98 -13.20 17.24
CA ARG A 147 -3.94 -14.36 18.15
C ARG A 147 -2.58 -14.39 18.86
N THR A 148 -2.07 -15.58 19.17
CA THR A 148 -0.67 -15.75 19.61
C THR A 148 0.32 -15.18 18.61
N VAL A 149 0.03 -15.33 17.30
CA VAL A 149 0.72 -14.66 16.21
C VAL A 149 -0.29 -13.96 15.31
N PRO A 150 0.06 -12.85 14.66
CA PRO A 150 -0.80 -12.21 13.66
C PRO A 150 -1.12 -13.18 12.52
N THR A 151 -2.39 -13.21 12.15
CA THR A 151 -2.88 -13.97 10.99
C THR A 151 -3.69 -13.05 10.08
N PHE A 152 -3.77 -13.37 8.80
CA PHE A 152 -4.29 -12.51 7.75
C PHE A 152 -5.32 -13.25 6.90
N ARG A 153 -6.30 -12.53 6.40
CA ARG A 153 -7.23 -12.97 5.35
C ARG A 153 -7.72 -11.75 4.58
N LEU A 154 -8.27 -11.95 3.40
CA LEU A 154 -8.92 -10.88 2.66
C LEU A 154 -10.07 -10.30 3.49
N ALA A 155 -10.25 -8.99 3.38
CA ALA A 155 -11.38 -8.29 3.97
C ALA A 155 -12.60 -8.25 3.03
N VAL A 156 -12.39 -8.61 1.75
CA VAL A 156 -13.30 -8.41 0.62
C VAL A 156 -13.25 -9.64 -0.29
N GLU A 157 -14.25 -9.82 -1.15
CA GLU A 157 -14.16 -10.87 -2.17
C GLU A 157 -13.09 -10.52 -3.22
N ARG A 158 -12.46 -11.54 -3.80
CA ARG A 158 -11.33 -11.33 -4.72
C ARG A 158 -11.75 -10.57 -5.98
N ASP A 159 -12.97 -10.80 -6.43
CA ASP A 159 -13.59 -10.24 -7.62
C ASP A 159 -14.22 -8.86 -7.41
N GLU A 160 -14.23 -8.33 -6.17
CA GLU A 160 -14.65 -6.95 -5.89
C GLU A 160 -13.55 -5.91 -6.13
N VAL A 161 -12.29 -6.34 -6.30
CA VAL A 161 -11.13 -5.45 -6.42
C VAL A 161 -10.31 -5.79 -7.66
N ASP A 162 -10.16 -4.82 -8.56
CA ASP A 162 -9.26 -4.93 -9.70
C ASP A 162 -7.80 -4.72 -9.25
N VAL A 163 -6.95 -5.69 -9.58
CA VAL A 163 -5.52 -5.65 -9.22
C VAL A 163 -4.68 -5.33 -10.44
N GLU A 164 -3.99 -4.19 -10.39
CA GLU A 164 -3.04 -3.76 -11.41
C GLU A 164 -1.61 -3.87 -10.89
N VAL A 165 -0.75 -4.53 -11.68
CA VAL A 165 0.67 -4.69 -11.33
C VAL A 165 1.48 -3.52 -11.88
N VAL A 166 2.21 -2.83 -11.01
CA VAL A 166 3.04 -1.66 -11.33
C VAL A 166 4.51 -1.82 -10.95
#